data_AF-A0A812Q120-F1
#
_entry.id   AF-A0A812Q120-F1
#
_cell.length_a   1.000
_cell.length_b   1.000
_cell.length_c   1.000
_cell.angle_alpha   90.00
_cell.angle_beta   90.00
_cell.angle_gamma   90.00
#
_symmetry.space_group_name_H-M   'P 1'
#
loop_
_entity.id
_entity.type
_entity.pdbx_description
1 polymer ?
#
loop_
_entity_poly.entity_id
_entity_poly.type
_entity_poly.pdbx_seq_one_letter_code
_entity_poly.pdbx_strand_id
1 'polypeptide(L)'
;MATENNTSSTTVIISGKNVFHEGSLNAKLKVLNAETCVVITDYEDVRGYLSADGETIDWEDGDCWRRVASSQDAMGGYGGHQSAGSCKMQERPKDQRYQEASNVSAVDALLQRDVQVP
;
A
#
# COMPACT_ATOMS: atom_id res chain seq x y z
N MET A 1 -21.64 -9.47 27.24
CA MET A 1 -21.04 -10.31 26.18
C MET A 1 -20.15 -9.38 25.36
N ALA A 2 -18.83 -9.51 25.49
CA ALA A 2 -17.90 -8.70 24.71
C ALA A 2 -17.76 -9.35 23.33
N THR A 3 -18.07 -8.61 22.28
CA THR A 3 -17.85 -9.05 20.89
C THR A 3 -16.36 -8.90 20.62
N GLU A 4 -15.62 -10.00 20.66
CA GLU A 4 -14.23 -10.03 20.20
C GLU A 4 -14.24 -9.83 18.69
N ASN A 5 -13.93 -8.61 18.26
CA ASN A 5 -13.74 -8.27 16.85
C ASN A 5 -12.47 -8.96 16.37
N ASN A 6 -12.60 -10.17 15.84
CA ASN A 6 -11.49 -10.90 15.24
C ASN A 6 -11.14 -10.27 13.89
N THR A 7 -10.35 -9.20 13.91
CA THR A 7 -9.80 -8.56 12.71
C THR A 7 -8.59 -9.37 12.25
N SER A 8 -8.82 -10.38 11.43
CA SER A 8 -7.74 -11.09 10.72
C SER A 8 -7.02 -10.11 9.81
N SER A 9 -5.90 -9.56 10.26
CA SER A 9 -5.05 -8.70 9.43
C SER A 9 -4.18 -9.58 8.53
N THR A 10 -4.35 -9.46 7.23
CA THR A 10 -3.50 -10.14 6.24
C THR A 10 -2.25 -9.30 5.98
N THR A 11 -1.08 -9.92 6.06
CA THR A 11 0.20 -9.27 5.71
C THR A 11 0.68 -9.80 4.37
N VAL A 12 0.93 -8.89 3.43
CA VAL A 12 1.58 -9.18 2.16
C VAL A 12 2.97 -8.54 2.11
N ILE A 13 3.87 -9.15 1.35
CA ILE A 13 5.22 -8.61 1.12
C ILE A 13 5.30 -8.23 -0.35
N ILE A 14 5.70 -6.98 -0.62
CA ILE A 14 5.92 -6.49 -1.99
C ILE A 14 7.43 -6.39 -2.20
N SER A 15 7.95 -7.13 -3.17
CA SER A 15 9.36 -7.05 -3.58
C SER A 15 9.44 -6.79 -5.07
N GLY A 16 9.88 -5.58 -5.44
CA GLY A 16 9.73 -5.07 -6.80
C GLY A 16 8.28 -5.20 -7.26
N LYS A 17 8.06 -5.87 -8.40
CA LYS A 17 6.71 -6.06 -8.98
C LYS A 17 5.97 -7.27 -8.44
N ASN A 18 6.53 -8.02 -7.50
CA ASN A 18 5.94 -9.26 -7.01
C ASN A 18 5.26 -9.04 -5.65
N VAL A 19 4.04 -9.56 -5.51
CA VAL A 19 3.28 -9.54 -4.26
C VAL A 19 3.23 -10.97 -3.72
N PHE A 20 3.75 -11.14 -2.52
CA PHE A 20 3.82 -12.42 -1.82
C PHE A 20 2.84 -12.45 -0.66
N HIS A 21 2.14 -13.58 -0.51
CA HIS A 21 1.30 -13.88 0.64
C HIS A 21 1.71 -15.27 1.15
N GLU A 22 1.96 -15.38 2.46
CA GLU A 22 2.44 -16.61 3.12
C GLU A 22 3.67 -17.26 2.43
N GLY A 23 4.59 -16.43 1.93
CA GLY A 23 5.82 -16.88 1.24
C GLY A 23 5.63 -17.33 -0.21
N SER A 24 4.40 -17.32 -0.72
CA SER A 24 4.08 -17.69 -2.10
C SER A 24 3.82 -16.46 -2.96
N LEU A 25 4.28 -16.46 -4.21
CA LEU A 25 3.93 -15.43 -5.19
C LEU A 25 2.43 -15.54 -5.50
N ASN A 26 1.67 -14.50 -5.19
CA ASN A 26 0.21 -14.49 -5.38
C ASN A 26 -0.25 -13.48 -6.42
N ALA A 27 0.47 -12.38 -6.60
CA ALA A 27 0.08 -11.35 -7.55
C ALA A 27 1.28 -10.56 -8.06
N LYS A 28 1.05 -9.70 -9.06
CA LYS A 28 2.01 -8.70 -9.52
C LYS A 28 1.49 -7.30 -9.29
N LEU A 29 2.37 -6.41 -8.84
CA LEU A 29 2.09 -4.98 -8.74
C LEU A 29 2.62 -4.27 -9.99
N LYS A 30 1.74 -3.54 -10.66
CA LYS A 30 2.09 -2.63 -11.76
C LYS A 30 1.79 -1.21 -11.35
N VAL A 31 2.83 -0.40 -11.34
CA VAL A 31 2.71 1.04 -11.17
C VAL A 31 2.25 1.68 -12.48
N LEU A 32 1.24 2.54 -12.41
CA LEU A 32 0.76 3.31 -13.57
C LEU A 32 1.30 4.74 -13.56
N ASN A 33 1.24 5.40 -12.41
CA ASN A 33 1.72 6.76 -12.18
C ASN A 33 1.99 6.97 -10.68
N ALA A 34 2.45 8.17 -10.30
CA ALA A 34 2.84 8.54 -8.93
C ALA A 34 1.81 8.24 -7.81
N GLU A 35 0.53 8.15 -8.15
CA GLU A 35 -0.56 8.00 -7.19
C GLU A 35 -1.41 6.75 -7.47
N THR A 36 -1.14 6.02 -8.55
CA THR A 36 -1.98 4.91 -9.01
C THR A 36 -1.16 3.68 -9.34
N CYS A 37 -1.58 2.55 -8.78
CA CYS A 37 -1.05 1.23 -9.09
C CYS A 37 -2.19 0.25 -9.41
N VAL A 38 -1.83 -0.94 -9.87
CA VAL A 38 -2.74 -2.05 -10.12
C VAL A 38 -2.12 -3.31 -9.55
N VAL A 39 -2.89 -4.06 -8.76
CA VAL A 39 -2.55 -5.44 -8.41
C VAL A 39 -3.20 -6.35 -9.45
N ILE A 40 -2.37 -7.18 -10.07
CA ILE A 40 -2.72 -8.11 -11.14
C ILE A 40 -2.72 -9.49 -10.51
N THR A 41 -3.91 -10.06 -10.37
CA THR A 41 -4.11 -11.44 -9.90
C THR A 41 -4.52 -12.33 -11.07
N ASP A 42 -4.71 -13.63 -10.83
CA ASP A 42 -5.21 -14.54 -11.86
C ASP A 42 -6.70 -14.34 -12.17
N TYR A 43 -7.43 -13.64 -11.29
CA TYR A 43 -8.89 -13.46 -11.40
C TYR A 43 -9.26 -12.07 -11.90
N GLU A 44 -8.58 -11.04 -11.41
CA GLU A 44 -8.86 -9.65 -11.73
C GLU A 44 -7.66 -8.72 -11.53
N ASP A 45 -7.72 -7.58 -12.22
CA ASP A 45 -6.83 -6.45 -12.07
C ASP A 45 -7.55 -5.39 -11.24
N VAL A 46 -7.07 -5.13 -10.01
CA VAL A 46 -7.68 -4.14 -9.11
C VAL A 46 -6.80 -2.91 -9.04
N ARG A 47 -7.40 -1.73 -9.23
CA ARG A 47 -6.67 -0.46 -9.14
C ARG A 47 -6.57 0.00 -7.70
N GLY A 48 -5.40 0.52 -7.34
CA GLY A 48 -5.10 1.10 -6.04
C GLY A 48 -4.68 2.56 -6.17
N TYR A 49 -5.11 3.37 -5.21
CA TYR A 49 -4.79 4.79 -5.12
C TYR A 49 -3.95 5.03 -3.87
N LEU A 50 -2.75 5.57 -4.06
CA LEU A 50 -1.84 5.92 -2.97
C LEU A 50 -2.37 7.18 -2.27
N SER A 51 -2.44 7.14 -0.93
CA SER A 51 -2.78 8.31 -0.13
C SER A 51 -1.70 9.39 -0.22
N ALA A 52 -2.10 10.65 0.01
CA ALA A 52 -1.19 11.80 -0.10
C ALA A 52 -0.01 11.77 0.90
N ASP A 53 -0.17 11.04 2.01
CA ASP A 53 0.89 10.80 3.00
C ASP A 53 1.81 9.61 2.62
N GLY A 54 1.46 8.83 1.59
CA GLY A 54 2.23 7.68 1.13
C GLY A 54 2.12 6.42 2.01
N GLU A 55 1.27 6.45 3.04
CA GLU A 55 1.18 5.40 4.07
C GLU A 55 0.17 4.29 3.71
N THR A 56 -0.81 4.58 2.86
CA THR A 56 -1.90 3.66 2.51
C THR A 56 -2.17 3.61 1.01
N ILE A 57 -2.66 2.45 0.56
CA ILE A 57 -3.24 2.25 -0.77
C ILE A 57 -4.69 1.84 -0.57
N ASP A 58 -5.60 2.64 -1.10
CA ASP A 58 -7.03 2.32 -1.15
C ASP A 58 -7.34 1.61 -2.47
N TRP A 59 -7.84 0.38 -2.39
CA TRP A 59 -8.17 -0.46 -3.55
C TRP A 59 -9.63 -0.31 -3.97
N GLU A 60 -9.90 -0.45 -5.27
CA GLU A 60 -11.27 -0.33 -5.83
C GLU A 60 -12.23 -1.43 -5.36
N ASP A 61 -11.71 -2.57 -4.89
CA ASP A 61 -12.50 -3.64 -4.28
C ASP A 61 -12.95 -3.33 -2.85
N GLY A 62 -12.48 -2.22 -2.28
CA GLY A 62 -12.79 -1.76 -0.93
C GLY A 62 -11.75 -2.14 0.12
N ASP A 63 -10.70 -2.89 -0.23
CA ASP A 63 -9.59 -3.18 0.66
C ASP A 63 -8.67 -1.97 0.82
N CYS A 64 -7.96 -1.91 1.96
CA CYS A 64 -6.96 -0.88 2.23
C CYS A 64 -5.66 -1.53 2.70
N TRP A 65 -4.57 -1.27 1.99
CA TRP A 65 -3.25 -1.76 2.38
C TRP A 65 -2.47 -0.64 3.03
N ARG A 66 -2.04 -0.86 4.27
CA ARG A 66 -1.22 0.09 5.02
C ARG A 66 0.23 -0.40 5.06
N ARG A 67 1.17 0.52 4.90
CA ARG A 67 2.58 0.24 5.18
C ARG A 67 2.73 -0.17 6.65
N VAL A 68 3.37 -1.32 6.85
CA VAL A 68 3.83 -1.73 8.17
C VAL A 68 5.32 -1.48 8.18
N ALA A 69 5.79 -0.67 9.14
CA ALA A 69 7.23 -0.40 9.28
C ALA A 69 7.98 -1.74 9.35
N SER A 70 8.90 -1.98 8.43
CA SER A 70 9.79 -3.13 8.52
C SER A 70 10.73 -2.88 9.70
N SER A 71 10.89 -3.86 10.58
CA SER A 71 11.77 -3.75 11.75
C SER A 71 13.26 -3.54 11.41
N GLN A 72 13.62 -3.33 10.14
CA GLN A 72 14.98 -2.97 9.72
C GLN A 72 15.27 -1.47 9.83
N ASP A 73 14.25 -0.60 9.89
CA ASP A 73 14.44 0.84 10.13
C ASP A 73 14.41 1.21 11.64
N ALA A 74 14.18 0.23 12.52
CA ALA A 74 14.00 0.44 13.96
C ALA A 74 15.31 0.49 14.79
N MET A 75 16.45 0.83 14.17
CA MET A 75 17.69 1.18 14.88
C MET A 75 17.97 2.69 14.95
N GLY A 76 16.93 3.52 14.85
CA GLY A 76 17.05 4.96 15.00
C GLY A 76 15.77 5.63 15.49
N GLY A 77 15.40 5.45 16.76
CA GLY A 77 14.47 6.39 17.42
C GLY A 77 13.35 5.74 18.22
N TYR A 78 13.51 5.80 19.54
CA TYR A 78 12.51 5.52 20.56
C TYR A 78 11.33 6.50 20.40
N GLY A 79 10.11 6.00 20.25
CA GLY A 79 8.91 6.86 20.21
C GLY A 79 7.66 6.11 19.77
N GLY A 80 7.11 5.29 20.65
CA GLY A 80 5.86 4.57 20.38
C GLY A 80 4.67 5.52 20.18
N HIS A 81 3.93 5.34 19.08
CA HIS A 81 2.55 5.78 18.99
C HIS A 81 1.75 4.70 18.26
N GLN A 82 0.93 4.00 19.06
CA GLN A 82 -0.15 3.15 18.57
C GLN A 82 -1.15 4.04 17.82
N SER A 83 -1.09 4.07 16.49
CA SER A 83 -2.12 4.76 15.70
C SER A 83 -3.19 3.76 15.30
N ALA A 84 -4.21 3.68 16.15
CA ALA A 84 -5.51 3.09 15.84
C ALA A 84 -6.25 4.01 14.85
N GLY A 85 -5.84 3.96 13.57
CA GLY A 85 -6.53 4.66 12.48
C GLY A 85 -7.56 3.75 11.84
N SER A 86 -8.81 3.82 12.29
CA SER A 86 -9.97 3.25 11.59
C SER A 86 -10.10 3.95 10.23
N CYS A 87 -9.83 3.22 9.15
CA CYS A 87 -10.11 3.68 7.79
C CYS A 87 -11.63 3.73 7.63
N LYS A 88 -12.23 4.87 7.96
CA LYS A 88 -13.65 5.11 7.66
C LYS A 88 -13.72 5.60 6.23
N MET A 89 -14.30 4.76 5.38
CA MET A 89 -14.72 5.10 4.02
C MET A 89 -15.48 6.43 4.06
N GLN A 90 -14.92 7.44 3.40
CA GLN A 90 -15.60 8.67 3.07
C GLN A 90 -15.80 8.63 1.55
N GLU A 91 -17.05 8.36 1.14
CA GLU A 91 -17.45 8.38 -0.27
C GLU A 91 -17.07 9.74 -0.88
N ARG A 92 -16.06 9.76 -1.77
CA ARG A 92 -15.64 10.99 -2.44
C ARG A 92 -16.44 11.21 -3.73
N PRO A 93 -17.03 12.41 -3.94
CA PRO A 93 -17.72 12.77 -5.17
C PRO A 93 -16.78 12.81 -6.38
N LYS A 94 -17.25 12.33 -7.54
CA LYS A 94 -16.50 12.02 -8.76
C LYS A 94 -15.99 13.22 -9.59
N ASP A 95 -15.91 14.43 -9.05
CA ASP A 95 -15.55 15.61 -9.84
C ASP A 95 -14.44 16.43 -9.17
N GLN A 96 -13.18 16.03 -9.38
CA GLN A 96 -12.09 16.99 -9.24
C GLN A 96 -11.03 16.78 -10.33
N ARG A 97 -11.10 17.70 -11.28
CA ARG A 97 -10.19 17.91 -12.41
C ARG A 97 -8.75 18.03 -11.88
N TYR A 98 -7.92 17.02 -12.15
CA TYR A 98 -6.52 16.97 -11.76
C TYR A 98 -5.70 18.04 -12.51
N GLN A 99 -4.92 18.82 -11.75
CA GLN A 99 -3.86 19.69 -12.29
C GLN A 99 -2.55 18.91 -12.32
N GLU A 100 -1.94 18.88 -13.51
CA GLU A 100 -0.63 18.31 -13.82
C GLU A 100 0.47 18.93 -12.94
N ALA A 101 1.09 18.12 -12.08
CA ALA A 101 2.38 18.42 -11.50
C ALA A 101 3.34 17.26 -11.79
N SER A 102 4.10 17.43 -12.87
CA SER A 102 5.26 16.63 -13.25
C SER A 102 6.21 16.48 -12.06
N ASN A 103 6.28 15.30 -11.46
CA ASN A 103 7.39 14.87 -10.62
C ASN A 103 7.59 13.36 -10.78
N VAL A 104 8.84 12.94 -10.80
CA VAL A 104 9.28 11.56 -11.02
C VAL A 104 8.61 10.62 -10.01
N SER A 105 7.59 9.91 -10.50
CA SER A 105 7.01 8.64 -10.03
C SER A 105 7.43 8.21 -8.59
N ALA A 106 6.79 8.77 -7.56
CA ALA A 106 7.06 8.42 -6.15
C ALA A 106 6.93 6.90 -5.88
N VAL A 107 6.02 6.26 -6.59
CA VAL A 107 5.83 4.81 -6.74
C VAL A 107 7.04 4.04 -7.28
N ASP A 108 7.83 4.60 -8.21
CA ASP A 108 9.08 3.97 -8.66
C ASP A 108 10.16 4.06 -7.57
N ALA A 109 10.19 5.16 -6.82
CA ALA A 109 11.09 5.28 -5.67
C ALA A 109 10.79 4.24 -4.57
N LEU A 110 9.54 3.79 -4.46
CA LEU A 110 9.14 2.71 -3.56
C LEU A 110 9.56 1.31 -4.04
N LEU A 111 9.80 1.14 -5.34
CA LEU A 111 10.17 -0.14 -5.96
C LEU A 111 11.69 -0.36 -6.06
N GLN A 112 12.49 0.71 -5.97
CA GLN A 112 13.93 0.67 -6.26
C GLN A 112 14.86 0.48 -5.05
N ARG A 113 14.34 0.34 -3.82
CA ARG A 113 15.18 0.27 -2.60
C ARG A 113 15.90 -1.07 -2.35
N ASP A 114 15.76 -2.07 -3.23
CA ASP A 114 16.29 -3.43 -3.00
C ASP A 114 17.35 -3.91 -4.01
N VAL A 115 18.23 -3.04 -4.50
CA VAL A 115 19.45 -3.51 -5.19
C VAL A 115 20.66 -2.68 -4.75
N GLN A 116 21.25 -3.07 -3.63
CA GLN A 116 22.67 -2.82 -3.39
C GLN A 116 23.37 -4.19 -3.34
N VAL A 117 23.91 -4.60 -4.49
CA VAL A 117 24.82 -5.74 -4.57
C VAL A 117 26.25 -5.19 -4.40
N PRO A 118 27.10 -5.77 -3.53
CA PRO A 118 28.47 -5.31 -3.29
C PRO A 118 29.38 -5.44 -4.52
#